data_AF-B1KF29-F1
#
_entry.id   AF-B1KF29-F1
#
_cell.length_a   1.000
_cell.length_b   1.000
_cell.length_c   1.000
_cell.angle_alpha   90.00
_cell.angle_beta   90.00
_cell.angle_gamma   90.00
#
_symmetry.space_group_name_H-M   'P 1'
#
loop_
_entity.id
_entity.type
_entity.pdbx_description
1 polymer ?
#
loop_
_entity_poly.entity_id
_entity_poly.type
_entity_poly.pdbx_seq_one_letter_code
_entity_poly.pdbx_strand_id
1 'polypeptide(L)'
;MNRKLLWGINGLILFILIMSVTFSYRQLNPSQELMMSCSSELFDPSNERESKSRHYLLVDLFAKGELAQFNYRYFNHDGSSAGNIRMKGSVVGVDNSAQRYSFSVKTKEESGLDGDEIPEHMSYLSYVSSFNLDKKGMHNLSVEMLDLNEQNDYAVVLFQPSNTVCGCRLVQ
;
A
#
# COMPACT_ATOMS: atom_id res chain seq x y z
N MET A 1 21.62 19.18 -52.45
CA MET A 1 20.72 18.35 -51.62
C MET A 1 19.77 19.27 -50.86
N ASN A 2 18.46 19.08 -51.00
CA ASN A 2 17.48 20.07 -50.55
C ASN A 2 17.44 20.11 -49.00
N ARG A 3 17.77 21.26 -48.40
CA ARG A 3 17.98 21.42 -46.94
C ARG A 3 16.74 21.00 -46.10
N LYS A 4 15.55 21.13 -46.69
CA LYS A 4 14.27 20.67 -46.14
C LYS A 4 14.14 19.14 -46.08
N LEU A 5 14.72 18.42 -47.05
CA LEU A 5 14.72 16.96 -47.10
C LEU A 5 15.60 16.37 -45.99
N LEU A 6 16.79 16.94 -45.78
CA LEU A 6 17.69 16.57 -44.69
C LEU A 6 17.06 16.78 -43.31
N TRP A 7 16.33 17.88 -43.13
CA TRP A 7 15.59 18.15 -41.90
C TRP A 7 14.46 17.14 -41.66
N GLY A 8 13.72 16.76 -42.72
CA GLY A 8 12.68 15.73 -42.65
C GLY A 8 13.25 14.36 -42.25
N ILE A 9 14.38 13.96 -42.84
CA ILE A 9 15.04 12.68 -42.52
C ILE A 9 15.54 12.68 -41.07
N ASN A 10 16.21 13.74 -40.62
CA ASN A 10 16.68 13.83 -39.22
C ASN A 10 15.52 13.85 -38.22
N GLY A 11 14.40 14.52 -38.54
CA GLY A 11 13.21 14.52 -37.71
C GLY A 11 12.58 13.13 -37.59
N LEU A 12 12.50 12.39 -38.70
CA LEU A 12 11.99 11.01 -38.70
C LEU A 12 12.88 10.08 -37.87
N ILE A 13 14.21 10.17 -38.02
CA ILE A 13 15.17 9.39 -37.24
C ILE A 13 15.02 9.70 -35.74
N LEU A 14 14.94 10.98 -35.38
CA LEU A 14 14.76 11.40 -33.98
C LEU A 14 13.45 10.83 -33.39
N PHE A 15 12.37 10.86 -34.17
CA PHE A 15 11.07 10.34 -33.72
C PHE A 15 11.12 8.83 -33.48
N ILE A 16 11.74 8.07 -34.38
CA ILE A 16 11.93 6.62 -34.23
C ILE A 16 12.79 6.33 -32.98
N LEU A 17 13.83 7.12 -32.74
CA LEU A 17 14.73 6.96 -31.60
C LEU A 17 14.02 7.25 -30.27
N ILE A 18 13.19 8.31 -30.21
CA ILE A 18 12.35 8.60 -29.04
C ILE A 18 11.36 7.44 -28.79
N MET A 19 10.72 6.93 -29.83
CA MET A 19 9.79 5.80 -29.72
C MET A 19 10.48 4.54 -29.20
N SER A 20 11.66 4.19 -29.70
CA SER A 20 12.37 2.99 -29.26
C SER A 20 12.84 3.09 -27.82
N VAL A 21 13.33 4.26 -27.39
CA VAL A 21 13.75 4.51 -26.01
C VAL A 21 12.54 4.42 -25.08
N THR A 22 11.42 5.05 -25.45
CA THR A 22 10.21 5.05 -24.63
C THR A 22 9.61 3.64 -24.49
N PHE A 23 9.59 2.88 -25.59
CA PHE A 23 9.09 1.51 -25.60
C PHE A 23 9.99 0.59 -24.77
N SER A 24 11.31 0.66 -24.97
CA SER A 24 12.28 -0.12 -24.21
C SER A 24 12.19 0.20 -22.71
N TYR A 25 12.05 1.48 -22.36
CA TYR A 25 11.91 1.91 -20.96
C TYR A 25 10.66 1.33 -20.30
N ARG A 26 9.51 1.32 -20.99
CA ARG A 26 8.28 0.70 -20.48
C ARG A 26 8.36 -0.82 -20.37
N GLN A 27 9.01 -1.47 -21.33
CA GLN A 27 9.19 -2.91 -21.33
C GLN A 27 10.14 -3.38 -20.21
N LEU A 28 11.17 -2.59 -19.94
CA LEU A 28 12.15 -2.86 -18.87
C LEU A 28 11.61 -2.54 -17.48
N ASN A 29 10.62 -1.64 -17.37
CA ASN A 29 10.00 -1.24 -16.11
C ASN A 29 8.48 -1.49 -16.15
N PRO A 30 8.03 -2.76 -16.21
CA PRO A 30 6.61 -3.06 -16.11
C PRO A 30 6.08 -2.50 -14.78
N SER A 31 4.94 -1.82 -14.81
CA SER A 31 4.28 -1.38 -13.59
C SER A 31 3.87 -2.61 -12.79
N GLN A 32 4.56 -2.87 -11.69
CA GLN A 32 4.17 -3.94 -10.79
C GLN A 32 2.79 -3.59 -10.20
N GLU A 33 1.83 -4.48 -10.41
CA GLU A 33 0.51 -4.40 -9.81
C GLU A 33 0.50 -5.33 -8.60
N LEU A 34 0.14 -4.80 -7.44
CA LEU A 34 -0.04 -5.55 -6.20
C LEU A 34 -1.43 -5.21 -5.69
N MET A 35 -2.32 -6.20 -5.67
CA MET A 35 -3.63 -6.06 -5.09
C MET A 35 -3.88 -7.23 -4.16
N MET A 36 -4.24 -6.90 -2.91
CA MET A 36 -4.36 -7.88 -1.85
C MET A 36 -5.39 -7.44 -0.83
N SER A 37 -6.17 -8.40 -0.35
CA SER A 37 -7.12 -8.21 0.73
C SER A 37 -6.67 -9.05 1.91
N CYS A 38 -6.34 -8.36 2.99
CA CYS A 38 -5.75 -8.91 4.19
C CYS A 38 -6.73 -8.92 5.34
N SER A 39 -6.62 -9.92 6.19
CA SER A 39 -7.42 -10.04 7.40
C SER A 39 -6.53 -10.41 8.59
N SER A 40 -6.87 -9.90 9.76
CA SER A 40 -6.24 -10.25 11.03
C SER A 40 -7.23 -10.06 12.19
N GLU A 41 -7.06 -10.81 13.26
CA GLU A 41 -7.78 -10.62 14.51
C GLU A 41 -6.89 -9.81 15.46
N LEU A 42 -7.40 -8.69 15.96
CA LEU A 42 -6.71 -7.83 16.91
C LEU A 42 -7.11 -8.22 18.32
N PHE A 43 -6.10 -8.38 19.17
CA PHE A 43 -6.26 -8.76 20.56
C PHE A 43 -5.74 -7.63 21.45
N ASP A 44 -6.67 -6.92 22.10
CA ASP A 44 -6.34 -5.84 23.03
C ASP A 44 -6.41 -6.37 24.49
N PRO A 45 -5.26 -6.56 25.17
CA PRO A 45 -5.23 -7.12 26.53
C PRO A 45 -5.60 -6.12 27.62
N SER A 46 -5.76 -4.84 27.31
CA SER A 46 -5.84 -3.74 28.28
C SER A 46 -7.19 -3.62 29.01
N ASN A 47 -8.27 -4.23 28.51
CA ASN A 47 -9.58 -4.21 29.16
C ASN A 47 -9.83 -5.49 29.99
N GLU A 48 -9.37 -5.48 31.25
CA GLU A 48 -9.61 -6.58 32.22
C GLU A 48 -11.05 -6.60 32.80
N ARG A 49 -11.90 -5.59 32.54
CA ARG A 49 -13.23 -5.48 33.18
C ARG A 49 -14.44 -5.74 32.28
N GLU A 50 -14.28 -5.71 30.97
CA GLU A 50 -15.31 -6.12 30.02
C GLU A 50 -14.63 -6.98 28.96
N SER A 51 -15.28 -8.08 28.58
CA SER A 51 -14.89 -9.02 27.52
C SER A 51 -13.78 -8.49 26.60
N LYS A 52 -12.53 -8.95 26.80
CA LYS A 52 -11.37 -8.84 25.87
C LYS A 52 -11.81 -8.26 24.53
N SER A 53 -11.63 -6.96 24.32
CA SER A 53 -12.15 -6.29 23.13
C SER A 53 -11.43 -6.85 21.91
N ARG A 54 -12.13 -7.72 21.20
CA ARG A 54 -11.65 -8.39 19.99
C ARG A 54 -12.17 -7.60 18.82
N HIS A 55 -11.24 -7.10 18.03
CA HIS A 55 -11.55 -6.38 16.81
C HIS A 55 -11.08 -7.19 15.61
N TYR A 56 -11.85 -7.19 14.54
CA TYR A 56 -11.40 -7.71 13.25
C TYR A 56 -10.81 -6.58 12.43
N LEU A 57 -9.64 -6.84 11.86
CA LEU A 57 -8.97 -5.93 10.94
C LEU A 57 -9.07 -6.49 9.52
N LEU A 58 -9.57 -5.67 8.60
CA LEU A 58 -9.42 -5.88 7.17
C LEU A 58 -8.54 -4.78 6.57
N VAL A 59 -7.56 -5.18 5.75
CA VAL A 59 -6.68 -4.24 5.04
C VAL A 59 -6.72 -4.55 3.56
N ASP A 60 -7.26 -3.63 2.78
CA ASP A 60 -7.16 -3.72 1.32
C ASP A 60 -5.98 -2.85 0.87
N LEU A 61 -5.01 -3.47 0.20
CA LEU A 61 -3.88 -2.81 -0.42
C LEU A 61 -4.00 -2.93 -1.94
N PHE A 62 -3.91 -1.78 -2.60
CA PHE A 62 -3.82 -1.68 -4.05
C PHE A 62 -2.62 -0.82 -4.42
N ALA A 63 -1.74 -1.34 -5.25
CA ALA A 63 -0.62 -0.62 -5.83
C ALA A 63 -0.56 -0.90 -7.34
N LYS A 64 -0.47 0.17 -8.14
CA LYS A 64 -0.39 0.08 -9.59
C LYS A 64 0.47 1.22 -10.13
N GLY A 65 1.61 0.85 -10.71
CA GLY A 65 2.61 1.82 -11.15
C GLY A 65 3.10 2.65 -9.97
N GLU A 66 2.94 3.97 -10.05
CA GLU A 66 3.34 4.88 -8.98
C GLU A 66 2.24 5.13 -7.94
N LEU A 67 1.03 4.58 -8.09
CA LEU A 67 -0.07 4.83 -7.17
C LEU A 67 -0.19 3.69 -6.15
N ALA A 68 -0.39 4.05 -4.89
CA ALA A 68 -0.67 3.11 -3.83
C ALA A 68 -1.83 3.60 -2.95
N GLN A 69 -2.68 2.68 -2.52
CA GLN A 69 -3.79 2.94 -1.61
C GLN A 69 -3.90 1.81 -0.58
N PHE A 70 -4.07 2.21 0.67
CA PHE A 70 -4.35 1.34 1.79
C PHE A 70 -5.72 1.70 2.37
N ASN A 71 -6.50 0.69 2.70
CA ASN A 71 -7.79 0.85 3.35
C ASN A 71 -7.87 -0.09 4.56
N TYR A 72 -7.57 0.45 5.74
CA TYR A 72 -7.72 -0.24 7.00
C TYR A 72 -9.16 -0.08 7.50
N ARG A 73 -9.86 -1.19 7.73
CA ARG A 73 -11.23 -1.23 8.23
C ARG A 73 -11.26 -2.08 9.49
N TYR A 74 -11.80 -1.51 10.55
CA TYR A 74 -11.89 -2.13 11.86
C TYR A 74 -13.35 -2.47 12.15
N PHE A 75 -13.57 -3.66 12.69
CA PHE A 75 -14.90 -4.14 13.05
C PHE A 75 -14.89 -4.66 14.49
N ASN A 76 -15.98 -4.40 15.19
CA ASN A 76 -16.28 -5.03 16.48
C ASN A 76 -16.62 -6.51 16.26
N HIS A 77 -16.61 -7.30 17.33
CA HIS A 77 -16.95 -8.72 17.26
C HIS A 77 -18.39 -8.98 16.75
N ASP A 78 -19.31 -8.04 16.94
CA ASP A 78 -20.68 -8.10 16.41
C ASP A 78 -20.78 -7.75 14.91
N GLY A 79 -19.66 -7.38 14.28
CA GLY A 79 -19.58 -6.99 12.86
C GLY A 79 -19.88 -5.51 12.61
N SER A 80 -20.18 -4.71 13.65
CA SER A 80 -20.34 -3.27 13.51
C SER A 80 -18.98 -2.59 13.23
N SER A 81 -19.01 -1.46 12.52
CA SER A 81 -17.80 -0.72 12.18
C SER A 81 -17.21 -0.05 13.42
N ALA A 82 -15.96 -0.37 13.77
CA ALA A 82 -15.19 0.26 14.84
C ALA A 82 -14.36 1.47 14.33
N GLY A 83 -14.18 1.60 13.02
CA GLY A 83 -13.50 2.73 12.41
C GLY A 83 -12.79 2.37 11.11
N ASN A 84 -12.21 3.36 10.44
CA ASN A 84 -11.37 3.14 9.28
C ASN A 84 -10.25 4.18 9.14
N ILE A 85 -9.19 3.77 8.47
CA ILE A 85 -8.09 4.64 8.04
C ILE A 85 -7.81 4.35 6.56
N ARG A 86 -7.98 5.37 5.73
CA ARG A 86 -7.65 5.34 4.30
C ARG A 86 -6.39 6.15 4.06
N MET A 87 -5.41 5.52 3.41
CA MET A 87 -4.16 6.17 3.05
C MET A 87 -3.93 6.08 1.54
N LYS A 88 -3.42 7.16 0.93
CA LYS A 88 -3.01 7.17 -0.48
C LYS A 88 -1.60 7.70 -0.62
N GLY A 89 -0.88 7.18 -1.59
CA GLY A 89 0.54 7.41 -1.73
C GLY A 89 1.11 6.86 -3.03
N SER A 90 2.39 6.56 -2.99
CA SER A 90 3.14 6.02 -4.11
C SER A 90 4.11 4.92 -3.69
N VAL A 91 4.33 3.95 -4.56
CA VAL A 91 5.41 2.96 -4.39
C VAL A 91 6.75 3.67 -4.57
N VAL A 92 7.65 3.55 -3.61
CA VAL A 92 8.99 4.18 -3.65
C VAL A 92 10.10 3.17 -3.90
N GLY A 93 9.86 1.88 -3.66
CA GLY A 93 10.86 0.85 -3.91
C GLY A 93 10.28 -0.55 -3.70
N VAL A 94 10.87 -1.51 -4.41
CA VAL A 94 10.56 -2.93 -4.26
C VAL A 94 11.88 -3.67 -4.12
N ASP A 95 12.03 -4.35 -2.99
CA ASP A 95 13.14 -5.26 -2.73
C ASP A 95 12.67 -6.68 -3.04
N ASN A 96 13.02 -7.18 -4.21
CA ASN A 96 12.66 -8.53 -4.65
C ASN A 96 13.35 -9.62 -3.82
N SER A 97 14.48 -9.33 -3.16
CA SER A 97 15.20 -10.32 -2.35
C SER A 97 14.51 -10.59 -1.02
N ALA A 98 13.94 -9.55 -0.42
CA ALA A 98 13.17 -9.62 0.81
C ALA A 98 11.65 -9.63 0.59
N GLN A 99 11.19 -9.67 -0.67
CA GLN A 99 9.79 -9.52 -1.06
C GLN A 99 9.08 -8.34 -0.34
N ARG A 100 9.78 -7.21 -0.28
CA ARG A 100 9.35 -6.03 0.50
C ARG A 100 9.01 -4.87 -0.43
N TYR A 101 7.80 -4.35 -0.29
CA TYR A 101 7.32 -3.13 -0.94
C TYR A 101 7.44 -1.97 0.03
N SER A 102 8.00 -0.86 -0.44
CA SER A 102 8.08 0.40 0.30
C SER A 102 7.18 1.43 -0.36
N PHE A 103 6.41 2.16 0.45
CA PHE A 103 5.42 3.13 0.02
C PHE A 103 5.62 4.46 0.73
N SER A 104 5.43 5.56 0.03
CA SER A 104 5.34 6.90 0.60
C SER A 104 3.89 7.35 0.61
N VAL A 105 3.33 7.57 1.80
CA VAL A 105 1.95 8.04 1.99
C VAL A 105 1.92 9.57 1.90
N LYS A 106 0.98 10.08 1.10
CA LYS A 106 0.74 11.51 0.86
C LYS A 106 -0.49 12.04 1.56
N THR A 107 -1.55 11.23 1.65
CA THR A 107 -2.82 11.64 2.27
C THR A 107 -3.32 10.55 3.20
N LYS A 108 -3.98 10.98 4.28
CA LYS A 108 -4.64 10.13 5.24
C LYS A 108 -6.03 10.69 5.55
N GLU A 109 -7.02 9.82 5.60
CA GLU A 109 -8.39 10.11 5.99
C GLU A 109 -8.81 9.06 7.02
N GLU A 110 -9.49 9.50 8.08
CA GLU A 110 -9.88 8.65 9.20
C GLU A 110 -11.34 8.91 9.56
N SER A 111 -12.04 7.88 9.98
CA SER A 111 -13.40 8.02 10.53
C SER A 111 -13.67 6.97 11.60
N GLY A 112 -14.63 7.26 12.47
CA GLY A 112 -14.92 6.41 13.64
C GLY A 112 -13.97 6.64 14.82
N LEU A 113 -13.29 7.79 14.88
CA LEU A 113 -12.43 8.18 16.00
C LEU A 113 -13.20 8.70 17.22
N ASP A 114 -14.52 8.88 17.10
CA ASP A 114 -15.37 9.45 18.16
C ASP A 114 -16.13 8.36 18.96
N GLY A 115 -15.82 7.08 18.72
CA GLY A 115 -16.44 5.95 19.42
C GLY A 115 -15.85 5.75 20.82
N ASP A 116 -16.65 5.19 21.73
CA ASP A 116 -16.23 4.90 23.11
C ASP A 116 -15.11 3.85 23.19
N GLU A 117 -14.94 3.02 22.15
CA GLU A 117 -13.93 1.96 22.09
C GLU A 117 -13.20 1.96 20.74
N ILE A 118 -12.06 2.67 20.68
CA ILE A 118 -11.20 2.71 19.49
C ILE A 118 -10.18 1.57 19.61
N PRO A 119 -10.01 0.71 18.58
CA PRO A 119 -8.99 -0.34 18.61
C PRO A 119 -7.58 0.23 18.86
N GLU A 120 -6.77 -0.39 19.71
CA GLU A 120 -5.42 0.12 20.04
C GLU A 120 -4.55 0.22 18.78
N HIS A 121 -4.66 -0.78 17.90
CA HIS A 121 -3.98 -0.79 16.61
C HIS A 121 -4.35 0.44 15.75
N MET A 122 -5.64 0.82 15.72
CA MET A 122 -6.10 2.00 14.97
C MET A 122 -5.50 3.28 15.57
N SER A 123 -5.52 3.40 16.89
CA SER A 123 -4.93 4.53 17.62
C SER A 123 -3.43 4.67 17.34
N TYR A 124 -2.69 3.56 17.40
CA TYR A 124 -1.27 3.53 17.08
C TYR A 124 -1.00 3.93 15.63
N LEU A 125 -1.70 3.31 14.68
CA LEU A 125 -1.52 3.57 13.26
C LEU A 125 -1.87 5.02 12.91
N SER A 126 -2.94 5.57 13.48
CA SER A 126 -3.30 6.99 13.31
C SER A 126 -2.18 7.90 13.83
N TYR A 127 -1.67 7.63 15.03
CA TYR A 127 -0.60 8.43 15.63
C TYR A 127 0.69 8.41 14.80
N VAL A 128 1.20 7.22 14.47
CA VAL A 128 2.49 7.07 13.78
C VAL A 128 2.44 7.57 12.33
N SER A 129 1.29 7.47 11.68
CA SER A 129 1.10 7.98 10.32
C SER A 129 0.98 9.51 10.28
N SER A 130 0.48 10.15 11.34
CA SER A 130 0.43 11.62 11.45
C SER A 130 1.80 12.27 11.65
N PHE A 131 2.71 11.63 12.40
CA PHE A 131 3.92 12.26 12.94
C PHE A 131 4.90 12.82 11.88
N ASN A 132 4.82 12.37 10.63
CA ASN A 132 5.75 12.76 9.55
C ASN A 132 5.10 13.46 8.36
N LEU A 133 3.76 13.63 8.37
CA LEU A 133 3.07 14.42 7.35
C LEU A 133 3.43 15.92 7.48
N ASP A 134 3.61 16.40 8.72
CA ASP A 134 3.79 17.82 9.02
C ASP A 134 5.16 18.40 8.64
N LYS A 135 6.20 17.58 8.45
CA LYS A 135 7.57 18.08 8.23
C LYS A 135 8.11 17.89 6.82
N LYS A 136 7.74 16.82 6.09
CA LYS A 136 8.18 16.56 4.70
C LYS A 136 7.19 15.77 3.85
N GLY A 137 5.97 15.50 4.33
CA GLY A 137 4.91 14.85 3.55
C GLY A 137 5.19 13.41 3.11
N MET A 138 6.10 12.71 3.78
CA MET A 138 6.44 11.32 3.46
C MET A 138 6.37 10.46 4.72
N HIS A 139 5.33 9.65 4.84
CA HIS A 139 5.32 8.53 5.78
C HIS A 139 5.66 7.26 5.01
N ASN A 140 6.72 6.57 5.44
CA ASN A 140 7.13 5.33 4.81
C ASN A 140 6.38 4.17 5.43
N LEU A 141 5.51 3.52 4.64
CA LEU A 141 4.96 2.21 4.97
C LEU A 141 5.78 1.15 4.26
N SER A 142 5.97 0.01 4.90
CA SER A 142 6.48 -1.18 4.21
C SER A 142 5.55 -2.36 4.41
N VAL A 143 5.50 -3.18 3.37
CA VAL A 143 4.73 -4.41 3.31
C VAL A 143 5.68 -5.49 2.86
N GLU A 144 5.90 -6.47 3.73
CA GLU A 144 6.85 -7.56 3.49
C GLU A 144 6.10 -8.88 3.46
N MET A 145 6.29 -9.64 2.38
CA MET A 145 5.74 -10.98 2.28
C MET A 145 6.65 -11.92 3.07
N LEU A 146 6.13 -12.48 4.16
CA LEU A 146 6.82 -13.44 5.01
C LEU A 146 6.71 -14.87 4.48
N ASP A 147 5.56 -15.18 3.89
CA ASP A 147 5.27 -16.46 3.25
C ASP A 147 4.33 -16.24 2.07
N LEU A 148 4.50 -17.02 1.01
CA LEU A 148 3.72 -16.92 -0.23
C LEU A 148 3.36 -18.32 -0.72
N ASN A 149 2.06 -18.57 -0.79
CA ASN A 149 1.50 -19.76 -1.42
C ASN A 149 0.83 -19.37 -2.74
N GLU A 150 1.60 -19.39 -3.83
CA GLU A 150 1.13 -19.07 -5.18
C GLU A 150 0.01 -20.00 -5.67
N GLN A 151 -0.09 -21.24 -5.15
CA GLN A 151 -1.12 -22.18 -5.60
C GLN A 151 -2.52 -21.83 -5.07
N ASN A 152 -2.60 -21.11 -3.96
CA ASN A 152 -3.85 -20.77 -3.30
C ASN A 152 -4.11 -19.25 -3.25
N ASP A 153 -3.33 -18.47 -3.98
CA ASP A 153 -3.37 -17.00 -3.98
C ASP A 153 -3.33 -16.42 -2.57
N TYR A 154 -2.48 -16.97 -1.69
CA TYR A 154 -2.41 -16.58 -0.29
C TYR A 154 -1.00 -16.17 0.12
N ALA A 155 -0.89 -15.13 0.96
CA ALA A 155 0.37 -14.66 1.50
C ALA A 155 0.23 -14.28 2.98
N VAL A 156 1.26 -14.53 3.77
CA VAL A 156 1.40 -13.97 5.11
C VAL A 156 2.26 -12.72 4.99
N VAL A 157 1.74 -11.59 5.46
CA VAL A 157 2.34 -10.28 5.20
C VAL A 157 2.51 -9.50 6.49
N LEU A 158 3.69 -8.89 6.64
CA LEU A 158 4.01 -7.94 7.71
C LEU A 158 3.80 -6.51 7.22
N PHE A 159 2.95 -5.76 7.91
CA PHE A 159 2.77 -4.33 7.73
C PHE A 159 3.61 -3.55 8.74
N GLN A 160 4.39 -2.58 8.24
CA GLN A 160 5.17 -1.67 9.06
C GLN A 160 4.78 -0.22 8.76
N PRO A 161 4.69 0.64 9.79
CA PRO A 161 5.25 0.49 11.14
C PRO A 161 4.34 -0.19 12.17
N SER A 162 3.12 -0.61 11.82
CA SER A 162 2.19 -1.24 12.79
C SER A 162 2.68 -2.58 13.35
N ASN A 163 3.66 -3.21 12.69
CA ASN A 163 4.19 -4.54 13.00
C ASN A 163 3.09 -5.62 13.03
N THR A 164 2.08 -5.45 12.18
CA THR A 164 0.91 -6.33 12.13
C THR A 164 1.14 -7.40 11.09
N VAL A 165 0.98 -8.65 11.50
CA VAL A 165 1.00 -9.79 10.57
C VAL A 165 -0.43 -10.11 10.18
N CYS A 166 -0.68 -10.17 8.88
CA CYS A 166 -1.99 -10.46 8.32
C CYS A 166 -1.92 -11.64 7.35
N GLY A 167 -3.00 -12.41 7.31
CA GLY A 167 -3.26 -13.35 6.25
C GLY A 167 -3.92 -12.63 5.08
N CYS A 168 -3.33 -12.70 3.89
CA CYS A 168 -3.74 -11.94 2.73
C CYS A 168 -4.07 -12.85 1.56
N ARG A 169 -5.18 -12.57 0.90
CA ARG A 169 -5.47 -13.13 -0.42
C ARG A 169 -4.93 -12.19 -1.48
N LEU A 170 -4.14 -12.73 -2.40
CA LEU A 170 -3.71 -12.04 -3.61
C LEU A 170 -4.90 -11.98 -4.57
N VAL A 171 -5.18 -10.80 -5.09
CA VAL A 171 -6.25 -10.58 -6.06
C VAL A 171 -5.56 -10.15 -7.35
N GLN A 172 -5.33 -11.11 -8.25
CA GLN A 172 -4.79 -10.83 -9.59
C GLN A 172 -5.89 -10.35 -10.55
#